data_AF-A0AA93AP54-F1
#
_entry.id   AF-A0AA93AP54-F1
#
_cell.length_a   1.000
_cell.length_b   1.000
_cell.length_c   1.000
_cell.angle_alpha   90.00
_cell.angle_beta   90.00
_cell.angle_gamma   90.00
#
_symmetry.space_group_name_H-M   'P 1'
#
loop_
_entity.id
_entity.type
_entity.pdbx_description
1 polymer ?
#
loop_
_entity_poly.entity_id
_entity_poly.type
_entity_poly.pdbx_seq_one_letter_code
_entity_poly.pdbx_strand_id
1 'polypeptide(L)'
;MAEQSQAAGTEWVDIVNENNEVIAQSSRQQMRAQSLRHRATYIVVHDGMGKILVQRRTKIKDFYPSWLDATAGGVVQSGEQMLESARREAEEELGIAGVPFAEHGLFYYEGENCRVWGGLFSCVTHGPFALQEEEVDEVSWLTPQEITARCDEFTPDSLKALSLWLTRHSDQEYGKPISRQPNVAVEAAATPVVSHKEVHDENDGNVVAPSEMGSQK
;
A
#
# COMPACT_ATOMS: atom_id res chain seq x y z
N MET A 1 37.13 -9.43 -24.61
CA MET A 1 36.48 -8.41 -25.46
C MET A 1 34.98 -8.64 -25.41
N ALA A 2 34.32 -7.99 -24.46
CA ALA A 2 32.90 -7.61 -24.46
C ALA A 2 32.66 -6.82 -23.16
N GLU A 3 33.36 -5.68 -23.04
CA GLU A 3 32.89 -4.58 -22.20
C GLU A 3 31.85 -3.83 -23.02
N GLN A 4 30.61 -3.82 -22.54
CA GLN A 4 29.48 -2.92 -22.81
C GLN A 4 28.25 -3.63 -22.21
N SER A 5 27.46 -3.08 -21.30
CA SER A 5 27.16 -1.69 -21.00
C SER A 5 26.49 -1.60 -19.62
N GLN A 6 26.97 -0.71 -18.76
CA GLN A 6 26.09 -0.04 -17.79
C GLN A 6 26.65 1.36 -17.54
N ALA A 7 26.63 2.18 -18.59
CA ALA A 7 26.59 3.62 -18.39
C ALA A 7 25.15 3.98 -17.98
N ALA A 8 24.75 3.62 -16.75
CA ALA A 8 23.59 4.22 -16.13
C ALA A 8 23.99 5.67 -15.84
N GLY A 9 23.66 6.58 -16.76
CA GLY A 9 23.83 8.01 -16.53
C GLY A 9 23.14 8.39 -15.23
N THR A 10 23.72 9.34 -14.49
CA THR A 10 23.10 9.89 -13.29
C THR A 10 21.65 10.30 -13.59
N GLU A 11 20.69 9.66 -12.94
CA GLU A 11 19.27 10.05 -13.03
C GLU A 11 19.09 11.38 -12.29
N TRP A 12 18.74 12.43 -13.01
CA TRP A 12 18.51 13.77 -12.48
C TRP A 12 17.03 14.02 -12.27
N VAL A 13 16.69 14.66 -11.15
CA VAL A 13 15.32 14.94 -10.74
C VAL A 13 15.18 16.40 -10.33
N ASP A 14 14.01 16.97 -10.57
CA ASP A 14 13.70 18.34 -10.13
C ASP A 14 13.38 18.37 -8.64
N ILE A 15 14.02 19.29 -7.93
CA ILE A 15 13.74 19.62 -6.54
C ILE A 15 12.79 20.81 -6.50
N VAL A 16 11.69 20.66 -5.77
CA VAL A 16 10.61 21.63 -5.77
C VAL A 16 10.35 22.21 -4.38
N ASN A 17 9.86 23.44 -4.34
CA ASN A 17 9.41 24.07 -3.10
C ASN A 17 7.99 23.60 -2.70
N GLU A 18 7.45 24.18 -1.64
CA GLU A 18 6.11 23.90 -1.11
C GLU A 18 4.99 24.20 -2.12
N ASN A 19 5.23 25.11 -3.07
CA ASN A 19 4.27 25.48 -4.11
C ASN A 19 4.43 24.64 -5.40
N ASN A 20 5.23 23.57 -5.35
CA ASN A 20 5.57 22.74 -6.50
C ASN A 20 6.31 23.50 -7.62
N GLU A 21 7.06 24.55 -7.28
CA GLU A 21 7.91 25.28 -8.23
C GLU A 21 9.33 24.70 -8.19
N VAL A 22 9.94 24.50 -9.36
CA VAL A 22 11.31 23.96 -9.44
C VAL A 22 12.30 25.00 -8.93
N ILE A 23 13.12 24.60 -7.95
CA ILE A 23 14.13 25.47 -7.32
C ILE A 23 15.56 24.97 -7.51
N ALA A 24 15.74 23.67 -7.80
CA ALA A 24 17.04 23.07 -8.05
C ALA A 24 16.87 21.73 -8.81
N GLN A 25 17.99 21.14 -9.20
CA GLN A 25 18.09 19.77 -9.72
C GLN A 25 19.04 18.98 -8.82
N SER A 26 18.78 17.69 -8.64
CA SER A 26 19.64 16.79 -7.86
C SER A 26 19.69 15.42 -8.51
N SER A 27 20.73 14.63 -8.20
CA SER A 27 20.67 13.21 -8.55
C SER A 27 19.59 12.51 -7.73
N ARG A 28 18.96 11.47 -8.27
CA ARG A 28 18.00 10.66 -7.52
C ARG A 28 18.59 10.13 -6.21
N GLN A 29 19.84 9.67 -6.23
CA GLN A 29 20.54 9.19 -5.04
C GLN A 29 20.61 10.27 -3.95
N GLN A 30 21.00 11.49 -4.32
CA GLN A 30 21.11 12.60 -3.38
C GLN A 30 19.73 13.08 -2.90
N MET A 31 18.73 13.13 -3.79
CA MET A 31 17.34 13.42 -3.45
C MET A 31 16.83 12.48 -2.36
N ARG A 32 17.07 11.17 -2.49
CA ARG A 32 16.71 10.16 -1.50
C ARG A 32 17.49 10.34 -0.20
N ALA A 33 18.82 10.52 -0.28
CA ALA A 33 19.69 10.66 0.89
C ALA A 33 19.34 11.87 1.78
N GLN A 34 18.82 12.94 1.19
CA GLN A 34 18.46 14.17 1.89
C GLN A 34 16.94 14.36 2.06
N SER A 35 16.12 13.38 1.65
CA SER A 35 14.66 13.48 1.64
C SER A 35 14.15 14.79 1.00
N LEU A 36 14.76 15.15 -0.14
CA LEU A 36 14.43 16.38 -0.85
C LEU A 36 13.04 16.26 -1.48
N ARG A 37 12.31 17.38 -1.46
CA ARG A 37 10.98 17.45 -2.07
C ARG A 37 11.10 17.38 -3.59
N HIS A 38 10.45 16.41 -4.19
CA HIS A 38 10.52 16.12 -5.62
C HIS A 38 9.13 15.82 -6.19
N ARG A 39 9.07 15.46 -7.48
CA ARG A 39 7.85 15.05 -8.17
C ARG A 39 7.87 13.56 -8.49
N ALA A 40 6.71 12.92 -8.42
CA ALA A 40 6.51 11.54 -8.85
C ALA A 40 5.15 11.40 -9.53
N THR A 41 4.96 10.32 -10.28
CA THR A 41 3.68 9.95 -10.88
C THR A 41 3.13 8.70 -10.21
N TYR A 42 1.82 8.65 -10.06
CA TYR A 42 1.10 7.53 -9.48
C TYR A 42 -0.04 7.16 -10.41
N ILE A 43 -0.07 5.91 -10.87
CA ILE A 43 -1.03 5.42 -11.85
C ILE A 43 -1.82 4.28 -11.22
N VAL A 44 -3.11 4.53 -10.97
CA VAL A 44 -4.02 3.46 -10.56
C VAL A 44 -4.35 2.61 -11.78
N VAL A 45 -3.79 1.41 -11.85
CA VAL A 45 -4.12 0.42 -12.88
C VAL A 45 -5.28 -0.43 -12.36
N HIS A 46 -6.41 -0.42 -13.04
CA HIS A 46 -7.61 -1.14 -12.62
C HIS A 46 -8.23 -1.97 -13.74
N ASP A 47 -8.97 -3.03 -13.39
CA ASP A 47 -9.58 -3.94 -14.37
C ASP A 47 -10.96 -3.46 -14.87
N GLY A 48 -11.46 -2.34 -14.35
CA GLY A 48 -12.83 -1.88 -14.65
C GLY A 48 -13.92 -2.66 -13.89
N MET A 49 -13.56 -3.68 -13.12
CA MET A 49 -14.43 -4.61 -12.42
C MET A 49 -14.23 -4.58 -10.89
N GLY A 50 -13.63 -3.50 -10.37
CA GLY A 50 -13.47 -3.29 -8.93
C GLY A 50 -12.11 -3.72 -8.36
N LYS A 51 -11.16 -4.19 -9.18
CA LYS A 51 -9.81 -4.57 -8.72
C LYS A 51 -8.74 -3.63 -9.21
N ILE A 52 -7.69 -3.51 -8.41
CA ILE A 52 -6.49 -2.71 -8.63
C ILE A 52 -5.32 -3.66 -8.81
N LEU A 53 -4.47 -3.38 -9.80
CA LEU A 53 -3.22 -4.09 -9.99
C LEU A 53 -2.19 -3.55 -9.01
N VAL A 54 -1.83 -4.38 -8.04
CA VAL A 54 -0.84 -4.10 -7.01
C VAL A 54 0.49 -4.70 -7.41
N GLN A 55 1.57 -3.95 -7.22
CA GLN A 55 2.93 -4.40 -7.50
C GLN A 55 3.65 -4.77 -6.21
N ARG A 56 4.41 -5.86 -6.22
CA ARG A 56 5.43 -6.15 -5.22
C ARG A 56 6.76 -5.60 -5.72
N ARG A 57 7.32 -4.64 -4.99
CA ARG A 57 8.62 -4.04 -5.27
C ARG A 57 9.71 -5.10 -5.13
N THR A 58 10.71 -5.06 -6.00
CA THR A 58 11.85 -5.99 -5.92
C THR A 58 12.65 -5.74 -4.65
N LYS A 59 13.45 -6.74 -4.26
CA LYS A 59 14.34 -6.65 -3.09
C LYS A 59 15.50 -5.68 -3.29
N ILE A 60 15.79 -5.31 -4.55
CA ILE A 60 16.93 -4.49 -4.92
C ILE A 60 16.58 -2.99 -5.02
N LYS A 61 15.29 -2.62 -4.93
CA LYS A 61 14.85 -1.22 -4.92
C LYS A 61 15.56 -0.43 -3.80
N ASP A 62 15.95 0.80 -4.14
CA ASP A 62 16.58 1.77 -3.24
C ASP A 62 15.64 2.28 -2.14
N PHE A 63 14.33 2.29 -2.43
CA PHE A 63 13.28 2.80 -1.56
C PHE A 63 12.18 1.73 -1.37
N TYR A 64 11.86 1.40 -0.12
CA TYR A 64 10.88 0.36 0.26
C TYR A 64 11.04 -1.00 -0.47
N PRO A 65 12.19 -1.70 -0.37
CA PRO A 65 12.37 -3.00 -1.00
C PRO A 65 11.38 -4.03 -0.44
N SER A 66 10.80 -4.87 -1.31
CA SER A 66 9.79 -5.90 -0.99
C SER A 66 8.40 -5.41 -0.54
N TRP A 67 8.17 -4.10 -0.44
CA TRP A 67 6.85 -3.55 -0.09
C TRP A 67 5.89 -3.63 -1.28
N LEU A 68 4.60 -3.45 -1.00
CA LEU A 68 3.58 -3.37 -2.03
C LEU A 68 3.34 -1.92 -2.47
N ASP A 69 3.23 -1.69 -3.76
CA ASP A 69 2.73 -0.44 -4.32
C ASP A 69 1.28 -0.62 -4.79
N ALA A 70 0.40 0.27 -4.36
CA ALA A 70 -1.00 0.29 -4.79
C ALA A 70 -1.21 0.91 -6.18
N THR A 71 -0.13 1.42 -6.79
CA THR A 71 -0.11 2.15 -8.05
C THR A 71 1.19 1.88 -8.78
N ALA A 72 1.16 1.91 -10.12
CA ALA A 72 2.39 2.04 -10.90
C ALA A 72 2.94 3.46 -10.86
N GLY A 73 4.16 3.65 -11.31
CA GLY A 73 4.77 4.97 -11.47
C GLY A 73 6.02 5.18 -10.63
N GLY A 74 6.74 6.25 -10.95
CA GLY A 74 8.01 6.54 -10.31
C GLY A 74 8.32 8.03 -10.27
N VAL A 75 9.60 8.33 -10.13
CA VAL A 75 10.10 9.71 -9.97
C VAL A 75 10.09 10.40 -11.33
N VAL A 76 9.62 11.65 -11.37
CA VAL A 76 9.66 12.46 -12.59
C VAL A 76 11.09 12.91 -12.82
N GLN A 77 11.64 12.60 -14.00
CA GLN A 77 12.98 13.03 -14.37
C GLN A 77 13.01 14.54 -14.60
N SER A 78 14.18 15.15 -14.45
CA SER A 78 14.31 16.59 -14.58
C SER A 78 13.89 17.08 -15.97
N GLY A 79 13.00 18.08 -16.00
CA GLY A 79 12.43 18.60 -17.25
C GLY A 79 11.38 17.70 -17.93
N GLU A 80 11.09 16.52 -17.35
CA GLU A 80 10.08 15.59 -17.87
C GLU A 80 8.66 16.06 -17.49
N GLN A 81 7.72 15.92 -18.43
CA GLN A 81 6.31 16.18 -18.16
C GLN A 81 5.71 14.99 -17.40
N MET A 82 4.79 15.25 -16.46
CA MET A 82 4.20 14.18 -15.63
C MET A 82 3.49 13.10 -16.46
N LEU A 83 2.79 13.46 -17.53
CA LEU A 83 2.12 12.44 -18.37
C LEU A 83 3.14 11.56 -19.10
N GLU A 84 4.24 12.13 -19.59
CA GLU A 84 5.30 11.38 -20.26
C GLU A 84 6.03 10.46 -19.27
N SER A 85 6.33 10.98 -18.07
CA SER A 85 6.86 10.19 -16.96
C SER A 85 5.94 9.03 -16.61
N ALA A 86 4.64 9.27 -16.46
CA ALA A 86 3.69 8.22 -16.15
C ALA A 86 3.64 7.12 -17.24
N ARG A 87 3.74 7.50 -18.52
CA ARG A 87 3.80 6.54 -19.63
C ARG A 87 5.09 5.73 -19.60
N ARG A 88 6.23 6.39 -19.44
CA ARG A 88 7.55 5.75 -19.33
C ARG A 88 7.56 4.74 -18.19
N GLU A 89 7.15 5.15 -16.99
CA GLU A 89 7.14 4.28 -15.81
C GLU A 89 6.19 3.09 -15.97
N ALA A 90 5.01 3.28 -16.58
CA ALA A 90 4.10 2.16 -16.83
C ALA A 90 4.64 1.16 -17.88
N GLU A 91 5.38 1.66 -18.87
CA GLU A 91 6.05 0.82 -19.85
C GLU A 91 7.25 0.08 -19.23
N GLU A 92 8.06 0.78 -18.43
CA GLU A 92 9.21 0.23 -17.71
C GLU A 92 8.78 -0.79 -16.64
N GLU A 93 7.76 -0.54 -15.84
CA GLU A 93 7.39 -1.48 -14.75
C GLU A 93 6.54 -2.65 -15.24
N LEU A 94 5.61 -2.39 -16.17
CA LEU A 94 4.51 -3.32 -16.49
C LEU A 94 4.43 -3.68 -17.98
N GLY A 95 5.22 -3.06 -18.85
CA GLY A 95 5.12 -3.22 -20.30
C GLY A 95 3.85 -2.61 -20.90
N ILE A 96 3.21 -1.66 -20.21
CA ILE A 96 1.96 -1.04 -20.65
C ILE A 96 2.26 0.14 -21.57
N ALA A 97 2.10 -0.06 -22.88
CA ALA A 97 2.21 0.99 -23.89
C ALA A 97 0.89 1.24 -24.62
N GLY A 98 0.63 2.49 -25.03
CA GLY A 98 -0.52 2.85 -25.87
C GLY A 98 -1.89 2.84 -25.17
N VAL A 99 -1.94 2.64 -23.86
CA VAL A 99 -3.19 2.70 -23.09
C VAL A 99 -3.54 4.18 -22.77
N PRO A 100 -4.81 4.59 -22.89
CA PRO A 100 -5.23 5.93 -22.51
C PRO A 100 -5.16 6.12 -20.99
N PHE A 101 -4.57 7.22 -20.54
CA PHE A 101 -4.47 7.59 -19.13
C PHE A 101 -5.46 8.72 -18.85
N ALA A 102 -6.24 8.55 -17.78
CA ALA A 102 -7.06 9.62 -17.22
C ALA A 102 -6.24 10.39 -16.18
N GLU A 103 -6.27 11.71 -16.22
CA GLU A 103 -5.60 12.58 -15.25
C GLU A 103 -6.56 12.97 -14.11
N HIS A 104 -6.08 12.87 -12.88
CA HIS A 104 -6.84 13.12 -11.65
C HIS A 104 -6.21 14.24 -10.81
N GLY A 105 -5.38 15.09 -11.42
CA GLY A 105 -4.73 16.22 -10.78
C GLY A 105 -3.59 15.84 -9.84
N LEU A 106 -3.21 16.79 -9.00
CA LEU A 106 -2.02 16.70 -8.14
C LEU A 106 -2.38 16.46 -6.68
N PHE A 107 -1.45 15.88 -5.94
CA PHE A 107 -1.48 15.83 -4.48
C PHE A 107 -0.09 15.99 -3.88
N TYR A 108 -0.03 16.37 -2.60
CA TYR A 108 1.20 16.39 -1.83
C TYR A 108 1.17 15.29 -0.77
N TYR A 109 2.30 14.60 -0.60
CA TYR A 109 2.53 13.64 0.47
C TYR A 109 3.84 13.98 1.19
N GLU A 110 3.79 13.95 2.51
CA GLU A 110 4.95 14.07 3.37
C GLU A 110 4.89 13.00 4.46
N GLY A 111 5.94 12.20 4.52
CA GLY A 111 6.20 11.20 5.54
C GLY A 111 7.64 11.31 6.03
N GLU A 112 8.03 10.40 6.91
CA GLU A 112 9.35 10.44 7.56
C GLU A 112 10.51 10.46 6.55
N ASN A 113 10.39 9.69 5.45
CA ASN A 113 11.46 9.48 4.48
C ASN A 113 11.13 9.99 3.07
N CYS A 114 10.03 10.74 2.89
CA CYS A 114 9.62 11.18 1.56
C CYS A 114 8.78 12.46 1.62
N ARG A 115 9.10 13.41 0.73
CA ARG A 115 8.31 14.60 0.44
C ARG A 115 8.08 14.64 -1.07
N VAL A 116 6.85 14.52 -1.51
CA VAL A 116 6.56 14.31 -2.92
C VAL A 116 5.29 15.02 -3.36
N TRP A 117 5.40 15.71 -4.50
CA TRP A 117 4.27 16.16 -5.28
C TRP A 117 3.92 15.07 -6.31
N GLY A 118 2.79 14.41 -6.10
CA GLY A 118 2.31 13.32 -6.94
C GLY A 118 1.36 13.78 -8.04
N GLY A 119 1.65 13.43 -9.29
CA GLY A 119 0.69 13.46 -10.39
C GLY A 119 -0.13 12.18 -10.41
N LEU A 120 -1.45 12.27 -10.25
CA LEU A 120 -2.32 11.11 -10.17
C LEU A 120 -2.97 10.80 -11.52
N PHE A 121 -2.79 9.58 -11.98
CA PHE A 121 -3.36 9.04 -13.22
C PHE A 121 -4.10 7.73 -12.94
N SER A 122 -4.92 7.29 -13.90
CA SER A 122 -5.43 5.92 -13.91
C SER A 122 -5.57 5.39 -15.32
N CYS A 123 -5.55 4.06 -15.45
CA CYS A 123 -5.82 3.39 -16.72
C CYS A 123 -6.51 2.05 -16.52
N VAL A 124 -7.24 1.61 -17.54
CA VAL A 124 -7.90 0.30 -17.59
C VAL A 124 -7.13 -0.61 -18.52
N THR A 125 -6.68 -1.76 -18.01
CA THR A 125 -6.05 -2.81 -18.83
C THR A 125 -6.17 -4.17 -18.16
N HIS A 126 -6.10 -5.23 -18.97
CA HIS A 126 -6.15 -6.63 -18.53
C HIS A 126 -4.83 -7.36 -18.83
N GLY A 127 -3.78 -6.62 -19.19
CA GLY A 127 -2.51 -7.17 -19.67
C GLY A 127 -2.55 -7.55 -21.17
N PRO A 128 -1.58 -8.34 -21.64
CA PRO A 128 -0.51 -8.97 -20.86
C PRO A 128 0.44 -7.94 -20.23
N PHE A 129 1.07 -8.31 -19.11
CA PHE A 129 2.09 -7.50 -18.45
C PHE A 129 3.47 -8.11 -18.70
N ALA A 130 4.43 -7.27 -19.09
CA ALA A 130 5.83 -7.65 -19.25
C ALA A 130 6.63 -6.96 -18.15
N LEU A 131 6.75 -7.63 -17.00
CA LEU A 131 7.40 -7.08 -15.82
C LEU A 131 8.92 -6.98 -16.04
N GLN A 132 9.53 -5.89 -15.58
CA GLN A 132 10.99 -5.80 -15.48
C GLN A 132 11.44 -6.29 -14.10
N GLU A 133 12.32 -7.29 -14.09
CA GLU A 133 12.79 -7.98 -12.87
C GLU A 133 13.55 -7.05 -11.92
N GLU A 134 14.09 -5.94 -12.42
CA GLU A 134 14.75 -4.93 -11.61
C GLU A 134 13.75 -4.06 -10.84
N GLU A 135 12.53 -3.90 -11.35
CA GLU A 135 11.52 -2.99 -10.81
C GLU A 135 10.43 -3.72 -9.99
N VAL A 136 9.89 -4.83 -10.53
CA VAL A 136 8.72 -5.52 -9.98
C VAL A 136 8.97 -7.03 -9.86
N ASP A 137 8.74 -7.58 -8.66
CA ASP A 137 8.87 -9.02 -8.37
C ASP A 137 7.60 -9.79 -8.75
N GLU A 138 6.44 -9.20 -8.49
CA GLU A 138 5.13 -9.82 -8.72
C GLU A 138 4.06 -8.74 -8.90
N VAL A 139 2.99 -9.05 -9.64
CA VAL A 139 1.76 -8.26 -9.66
C VAL A 139 0.55 -9.11 -9.25
N SER A 140 -0.41 -8.48 -8.56
CA SER A 140 -1.64 -9.15 -8.12
C SER A 140 -2.85 -8.24 -8.23
N TRP A 141 -4.01 -8.79 -8.60
CA TRP A 141 -5.28 -8.07 -8.63
C TRP A 141 -5.94 -8.13 -7.26
N LEU A 142 -6.04 -6.99 -6.58
CA LEU A 142 -6.65 -6.88 -5.26
C LEU A 142 -7.82 -5.89 -5.27
N THR A 143 -8.82 -6.18 -4.47
CA THR A 143 -9.90 -5.23 -4.17
C THR A 143 -9.41 -4.14 -3.21
N PRO A 144 -10.01 -2.94 -3.23
CA PRO A 144 -9.71 -1.89 -2.26
C PRO A 144 -9.86 -2.34 -0.79
N GLN A 145 -10.77 -3.27 -0.50
CA GLN A 145 -10.96 -3.87 0.81
C GLN A 145 -9.76 -4.74 1.22
N GLU A 146 -9.26 -5.59 0.32
CA GLU A 146 -8.05 -6.40 0.57
C GLU A 146 -6.82 -5.53 0.77
N ILE A 147 -6.68 -4.45 -0.02
CA ILE A 147 -5.59 -3.47 0.13
C ILE A 147 -5.68 -2.77 1.50
N THR A 148 -6.88 -2.36 1.90
CA THR A 148 -7.11 -1.71 3.22
C THR A 148 -6.75 -2.65 4.37
N ALA A 149 -7.14 -3.93 4.28
CA ALA A 149 -6.86 -4.92 5.31
C ALA A 149 -5.35 -5.21 5.48
N ARG A 150 -4.56 -4.96 4.43
CA ARG A 150 -3.11 -5.20 4.37
C ARG A 150 -2.31 -3.91 4.30
N CYS A 151 -2.89 -2.76 4.67
CA CYS A 151 -2.29 -1.45 4.39
C CYS A 151 -0.90 -1.23 5.00
N ASP A 152 -0.52 -1.97 6.05
CA ASP A 152 0.83 -1.91 6.62
C ASP A 152 1.92 -2.57 5.75
N GLU A 153 1.54 -3.37 4.75
CA GLU A 153 2.46 -3.93 3.75
C GLU A 153 2.74 -2.97 2.57
N PHE A 154 1.99 -1.87 2.46
CA PHE A 154 2.01 -0.98 1.31
C PHE A 154 2.79 0.30 1.54
N THR A 155 3.39 0.84 0.48
CA THR A 155 4.03 2.15 0.51
C THR A 155 3.00 3.23 0.87
N PRO A 156 3.26 4.08 1.88
CA PRO A 156 2.26 5.02 2.37
C PRO A 156 1.79 6.05 1.33
N ASP A 157 2.66 6.45 0.42
CA ASP A 157 2.39 7.40 -0.65
C ASP A 157 1.51 6.81 -1.76
N SER A 158 1.73 5.55 -2.15
CA SER A 158 0.83 4.87 -3.10
C SER A 158 -0.58 4.66 -2.51
N LEU A 159 -0.69 4.35 -1.21
CA LEU A 159 -1.98 4.28 -0.52
C LEU A 159 -2.70 5.63 -0.51
N LYS A 160 -1.96 6.72 -0.32
CA LYS A 160 -2.52 8.07 -0.40
C LYS A 160 -3.06 8.36 -1.80
N ALA A 161 -2.31 8.01 -2.83
CA ALA A 161 -2.71 8.13 -4.24
C ALA A 161 -4.00 7.34 -4.52
N LEU A 162 -4.04 6.07 -4.13
CA LEU A 162 -5.22 5.21 -4.32
C LEU A 162 -6.44 5.75 -3.56
N SER A 163 -6.27 6.18 -2.30
CA SER A 163 -7.37 6.74 -1.50
C SER A 163 -7.98 8.00 -2.14
N LEU A 164 -7.16 8.87 -2.72
CA LEU A 164 -7.62 10.05 -3.47
C LEU A 164 -8.36 9.66 -4.75
N TRP A 165 -7.87 8.66 -5.48
CA TRP A 165 -8.55 8.14 -6.67
C TRP A 165 -9.92 7.55 -6.31
N LEU A 166 -9.99 6.68 -5.30
CA LEU A 166 -11.23 6.06 -4.82
C LEU A 166 -12.27 7.10 -4.37
N THR A 167 -11.84 8.14 -3.65
CA THR A 167 -12.74 9.21 -3.18
C THR A 167 -13.41 9.96 -4.35
N ARG A 168 -12.74 10.04 -5.50
CA ARG A 168 -13.26 10.71 -6.70
C ARG A 168 -14.13 9.79 -7.57
N HIS A 169 -14.05 8.48 -7.34
CA HIS A 169 -14.75 7.45 -8.11
C HIS A 169 -15.68 6.62 -7.21
N SER A 170 -16.11 7.14 -6.07
CA SER A 170 -16.94 6.43 -5.08
C SER A 170 -18.33 6.04 -5.60
N ASP A 171 -18.77 6.65 -6.70
CA ASP A 171 -20.02 6.31 -7.40
C ASP A 171 -19.85 5.17 -8.42
N GLN A 172 -18.61 4.75 -8.68
CA GLN A 172 -18.27 3.52 -9.39
C GLN A 172 -17.92 2.44 -8.36
N GLU A 173 -18.14 1.17 -8.66
CA GLU A 173 -18.09 -0.02 -7.78
C GLU A 173 -16.71 -0.32 -7.09
N TYR A 174 -16.01 0.68 -6.54
CA TYR A 174 -14.65 0.58 -5.99
C TYR A 174 -14.57 0.75 -4.46
N GLY A 175 -15.68 0.74 -3.73
CA GLY A 175 -15.66 0.73 -2.25
C GLY A 175 -15.24 2.06 -1.59
N LYS A 176 -14.96 2.02 -0.27
CA LYS A 176 -14.74 3.22 0.56
C LYS A 176 -13.26 3.66 0.62
N PRO A 177 -12.97 4.94 0.89
CA PRO A 177 -11.59 5.47 1.00
C PRO A 177 -10.73 4.74 2.04
N ILE A 178 -9.45 4.55 1.71
CA ILE A 178 -8.46 3.89 2.59
C ILE A 178 -7.93 4.91 3.61
N SER A 179 -7.98 4.57 4.90
CA SER A 179 -7.30 5.31 5.96
C SER A 179 -6.42 4.38 6.80
N ARG A 180 -5.18 4.81 7.06
CA ARG A 180 -4.31 4.14 8.04
C ARG A 180 -4.71 4.65 9.42
N GLN A 181 -5.20 3.78 10.29
CA GLN A 181 -5.40 4.18 11.69
C GLN A 181 -4.03 4.22 12.39
N PRO A 182 -3.76 5.25 13.22
CA PRO A 182 -2.58 5.22 14.08
C PRO A 182 -2.72 4.05 15.06
N ASN A 183 -1.63 3.30 15.21
CA ASN A 183 -1.53 2.09 16.01
C ASN A 183 -2.07 2.31 17.43
N VAL A 184 -3.26 1.79 17.76
CA VAL A 184 -3.70 1.71 19.15
C VAL A 184 -2.95 0.54 19.77
N ALA A 185 -2.05 0.86 20.69
CA ALA A 185 -1.34 -0.13 21.50
C ALA A 185 -2.35 -1.15 22.04
N VAL A 186 -2.14 -2.42 21.69
CA VAL A 186 -2.93 -3.52 22.22
C VAL A 186 -2.53 -3.65 23.69
N GLU A 187 -3.33 -3.08 24.60
CA GLU A 187 -3.20 -3.37 26.02
C GLU A 187 -3.39 -4.88 26.21
N ALA A 188 -2.36 -5.53 26.74
CA ALA A 188 -2.39 -6.93 27.10
C ALA A 188 -3.53 -7.17 28.09
N ALA A 189 -4.54 -7.93 27.66
CA ALA A 189 -5.60 -8.40 28.53
C ALA A 189 -4.98 -9.30 29.60
N ALA A 190 -4.91 -8.80 30.84
CA ALA A 190 -4.56 -9.57 32.00
C ALA A 190 -5.61 -10.67 32.21
N THR A 191 -5.17 -11.93 32.16
CA THR A 191 -5.94 -13.11 32.57
C THR A 191 -6.44 -12.95 34.01
N PRO A 192 -7.74 -13.14 34.30
CA PRO A 192 -8.24 -13.12 35.66
C PRO A 192 -7.89 -14.44 36.37
N VAL A 193 -7.12 -14.33 37.45
CA VAL A 193 -6.91 -15.40 38.43
C VAL A 193 -8.20 -15.54 39.23
N VAL A 194 -8.88 -16.69 39.10
CA VAL A 194 -10.05 -17.02 39.93
C VAL A 194 -9.55 -17.56 41.26
N SER A 195 -9.69 -16.75 42.31
CA SER A 195 -9.46 -17.15 43.69
C SER A 195 -10.68 -17.92 44.21
N HIS A 196 -10.48 -19.18 44.58
CA HIS A 196 -11.44 -19.97 45.36
C HIS A 196 -11.69 -19.29 46.72
N LYS A 197 -12.94 -18.91 46.99
CA LYS A 197 -13.44 -18.72 48.35
C LYS A 197 -14.47 -19.82 48.61
N GLU A 198 -14.08 -20.78 49.44
CA GLU A 198 -15.02 -21.67 50.14
C GLU A 198 -15.82 -20.83 51.14
N VAL A 199 -17.15 -20.93 51.05
CA VAL A 199 -18.06 -20.48 52.10
C VAL A 199 -18.88 -21.70 52.49
N HIS A 200 -18.70 -22.12 53.74
CA HIS A 200 -19.58 -23.03 54.45
C HIS A 200 -20.94 -22.35 54.62
N ASP A 201 -22.03 -23.08 54.39
CA ASP A 201 -23.23 -22.93 55.22
C ASP A 201 -23.98 -24.26 55.28
N GLU A 202 -24.45 -24.57 56.47
CA GLU A 202 -25.08 -25.82 56.88
C GLU A 202 -26.61 -25.75 56.68
N ASN A 203 -27.21 -26.94 56.66
CA ASN A 203 -28.54 -27.23 57.20
C ASN A 203 -29.78 -26.78 56.37
N ASP A 204 -30.59 -27.73 55.91
CA ASP A 204 -31.71 -28.24 56.71
C ASP A 204 -32.50 -29.35 56.01
N GLY A 205 -32.87 -30.33 56.84
CA GLY A 205 -34.06 -31.18 56.84
C GLY A 205 -34.96 -31.35 55.61
N ASN A 206 -35.22 -32.64 55.34
CA ASN A 206 -36.57 -33.26 55.45
C ASN A 206 -37.12 -33.95 54.17
N VAL A 207 -37.07 -35.29 54.22
CA VAL A 207 -38.13 -36.27 53.88
C VAL A 207 -38.67 -36.31 52.45
N VAL A 208 -38.35 -37.40 51.73
CA VAL A 208 -39.35 -38.43 51.32
C VAL A 208 -38.65 -39.78 51.07
N ALA A 209 -39.22 -40.87 51.58
CA ALA A 209 -38.98 -42.27 51.19
C ALA A 209 -40.35 -42.89 50.85
N PRO A 210 -40.48 -44.17 50.40
CA PRO A 210 -39.49 -45.13 49.91
C PRO A 210 -39.89 -45.78 48.55
N SER A 211 -39.00 -46.57 47.96
CA SER A 211 -39.40 -47.72 47.15
C SER A 211 -38.28 -48.78 47.17
N GLU A 212 -38.60 -49.91 47.80
CA GLU A 212 -37.81 -51.14 47.86
C GLU A 212 -37.65 -51.77 46.47
N MET A 213 -36.50 -52.42 46.23
CA MET A 213 -36.38 -53.82 45.78
C MET A 213 -34.95 -54.09 45.27
N GLY A 214 -34.28 -55.12 45.81
CA GLY A 214 -33.23 -55.82 45.06
C GLY A 214 -32.02 -56.35 45.83
N SER A 215 -32.17 -57.55 46.39
CA SER A 215 -31.23 -58.68 46.34
C SER A 215 -29.83 -58.66 46.97
N GLN A 216 -29.64 -59.69 47.82
CA GLN A 216 -28.49 -60.63 47.90
C GLN A 216 -27.17 -60.07 48.46
N LYS A 217 -26.50 -60.66 49.46
CA LYS A 217 -26.36 -62.05 49.94
C LYS A 217 -26.01 -62.03 51.44
#